data_AF-T1CBD5-F1
#
_entry.id   AF-T1CBD5-F1
#
_cell.length_a   1.000
_cell.length_b   1.000
_cell.length_c   1.000
_cell.angle_alpha   90.00
_cell.angle_beta   90.00
_cell.angle_gamma   90.00
#
_symmetry.space_group_name_H-M   'P 1'
#
loop_
_entity.id
_entity.type
_entity.pdbx_description
1 polymer ?
#
loop_
_entity_poly.entity_id
_entity_poly.type
_entity_poly.pdbx_seq_one_letter_code
_entity_poly.pdbx_strand_id
1 'polypeptide(L)'
;MGHELKTLRRILETQLAQLAWNERSRRNPVHTELLCELSEIGVAQDLADHLIGQLPAGVDLLQGRRFAVAGLSQYLQVTGDCWLNDGGRVAFVGATGVGKTTVLAKLAVRWMLRHGPKELALVASDTVRIGAQDQMHALGQLLGVPVHVPGALRGITGAARAS
;
A
#
# COMPACT_ATOMS: atom_id res chain seq x y z
N MET A 1 -37.31 29.71 21.92
CA MET A 1 -36.50 30.85 21.47
C MET A 1 -35.02 30.52 21.24
N GLY A 2 -34.20 30.10 22.22
CA GLY A 2 -32.77 29.83 21.98
C GLY A 2 -32.46 28.62 21.07
N HIS A 3 -33.35 27.63 21.03
CA HIS A 3 -33.23 26.45 20.16
C HIS A 3 -33.52 26.78 18.68
N GLU A 4 -34.51 27.63 18.40
CA GLU A 4 -34.90 27.99 17.03
C GLU A 4 -33.82 28.82 16.34
N LEU A 5 -33.17 29.74 17.07
CA LEU A 5 -32.03 30.51 16.58
C LEU A 5 -30.82 29.62 16.26
N LYS A 6 -30.53 28.60 17.09
CA LYS A 6 -29.48 27.62 16.79
C LYS A 6 -29.82 26.78 15.55
N THR A 7 -31.07 26.38 15.38
CA THR A 7 -31.53 25.61 14.21
C THR A 7 -31.44 26.45 12.94
N LEU A 8 -31.92 27.69 12.95
CA LEU A 8 -31.80 28.60 11.81
C LEU A 8 -30.34 28.90 11.48
N ARG A 9 -29.50 29.16 12.48
CA ARG A 9 -28.06 29.38 12.26
C ARG A 9 -27.39 28.18 11.62
N ARG A 10 -27.67 26.97 12.10
CA ARG A 10 -27.12 25.72 11.56
C ARG A 10 -27.60 25.46 10.11
N ILE A 11 -28.87 25.74 9.81
CA ILE A 11 -29.40 25.63 8.44
C ILE A 11 -28.69 26.64 7.53
N LEU A 12 -28.54 27.89 7.98
CA LEU A 12 -27.88 28.94 7.20
C LEU A 12 -26.40 28.63 6.95
N GLU A 13 -25.68 28.19 7.97
CA GLU A 13 -24.28 27.72 7.88
C GLU A 13 -24.16 26.58 6.86
N THR A 14 -25.09 25.61 6.88
CA THR A 14 -25.10 24.48 5.94
C THR A 14 -25.39 24.93 4.51
N GLN A 15 -26.36 25.84 4.32
CA GLN A 15 -26.73 26.38 2.99
C GLN A 15 -25.61 27.24 2.41
N LEU A 16 -24.95 28.07 3.22
CA LEU A 16 -23.80 28.88 2.81
C LEU A 16 -22.61 27.99 2.42
N ALA A 17 -22.35 26.92 3.17
CA ALA A 17 -21.32 25.95 2.83
C ALA A 17 -21.61 25.25 1.49
N GLN A 18 -22.87 24.86 1.23
CA GLN A 18 -23.30 24.26 -0.04
C GLN A 18 -23.16 25.24 -1.22
N LEU A 19 -23.52 26.51 -1.04
CA LEU A 19 -23.38 27.54 -2.08
C LEU A 19 -21.92 27.82 -2.41
N ALA A 20 -21.07 27.96 -1.39
CA ALA A 20 -19.63 28.14 -1.58
C ALA A 20 -19.00 26.95 -2.31
N TRP A 21 -19.44 25.73 -2.00
CA TRP A 21 -19.04 24.52 -2.71
C TRP A 21 -19.48 24.55 -4.18
N ASN A 22 -20.75 24.83 -4.45
CA ASN A 22 -21.31 24.88 -5.80
C ASN A 22 -20.64 25.94 -6.69
N GLU A 23 -20.34 27.11 -6.15
CA GLU A 23 -19.64 28.18 -6.88
C GLU A 23 -18.19 27.77 -7.19
N ARG A 24 -17.51 27.09 -6.26
CA ARG A 24 -16.16 26.56 -6.49
C ARG A 24 -16.16 25.46 -7.56
N SER A 25 -17.14 24.55 -7.51
CA SER A 25 -17.34 23.50 -8.52
C SER A 25 -17.67 24.05 -9.90
N ARG A 26 -18.37 25.19 -9.98
CA ARG A 26 -18.63 25.86 -11.26
C ARG A 26 -17.40 26.55 -11.85
N ARG A 27 -16.51 27.10 -11.00
CA ARG A 27 -15.29 27.80 -11.45
C ARG A 27 -14.18 26.86 -11.89
N ASN A 28 -14.07 25.69 -11.26
CA ASN A 28 -13.08 24.69 -11.62
C ASN A 28 -13.65 23.27 -11.55
N PRO A 29 -14.55 22.90 -12.49
CA PRO A 29 -15.24 21.62 -12.46
C PRO A 29 -14.29 20.43 -12.55
N VAL A 30 -13.16 20.58 -13.26
CA VAL A 30 -12.12 19.55 -13.36
C VAL A 30 -11.45 19.31 -12.01
N HIS A 31 -11.16 20.37 -11.23
CA HIS A 31 -10.62 20.23 -9.87
C HIS A 31 -11.54 19.40 -8.98
N THR A 32 -12.83 19.76 -8.95
CA THR A 32 -13.81 19.10 -8.09
C THR A 32 -13.98 17.64 -8.47
N GLU A 33 -14.08 17.34 -9.76
CA GLU A 33 -14.21 15.96 -10.24
C GLU A 33 -13.00 15.11 -9.83
N LEU A 34 -11.78 15.63 -10.01
CA LEU A 34 -10.56 14.91 -9.64
C LEU A 34 -10.44 14.71 -8.12
N LEU A 35 -10.85 15.69 -7.31
CA LEU A 35 -10.86 15.53 -5.85
C LEU A 35 -11.85 14.46 -5.40
N CYS A 36 -13.02 14.38 -6.05
CA CYS A 36 -13.97 13.29 -5.82
C CYS A 36 -13.36 11.93 -6.21
N GLU A 37 -12.80 11.80 -7.41
CA GLU A 37 -12.17 10.56 -7.89
C GLU A 37 -11.05 10.07 -6.96
N LEU A 38 -10.16 10.98 -6.53
CA LEU A 38 -9.08 10.67 -5.60
C LEU A 38 -9.61 10.22 -4.23
N SER A 39 -10.68 10.86 -3.74
CA SER A 39 -11.32 10.48 -2.47
C SER A 39 -11.98 9.10 -2.56
N GLU A 40 -12.61 8.77 -3.69
CA GLU A 40 -13.24 7.46 -3.92
C GLU A 40 -12.25 6.30 -3.90
N ILE A 41 -11.02 6.50 -4.37
CA ILE A 41 -9.95 5.49 -4.31
C ILE A 41 -9.17 5.51 -2.97
N GLY A 42 -9.60 6.34 -2.02
CA GLY A 42 -9.03 6.40 -0.67
C GLY A 42 -7.74 7.19 -0.55
N VAL A 43 -7.44 8.10 -1.49
CA VAL A 43 -6.33 9.04 -1.32
C VAL A 43 -6.69 10.04 -0.22
N ALA A 44 -5.76 10.26 0.70
CA ALA A 44 -5.95 11.21 1.79
C ALA A 44 -6.16 12.63 1.27
N GLN A 45 -7.06 13.38 1.91
CA GLN A 45 -7.51 14.69 1.42
C GLN A 45 -6.35 15.69 1.26
N ASP A 46 -5.40 15.68 2.17
CA ASP A 46 -4.20 16.52 2.13
C ASP A 46 -3.32 16.23 0.91
N LEU A 47 -3.11 14.94 0.58
CA LEU A 47 -2.41 14.53 -0.63
C LEU A 47 -3.22 14.88 -1.89
N ALA A 48 -4.53 14.67 -1.88
CA ALA A 48 -5.39 15.01 -3.01
C ALA A 48 -5.36 16.53 -3.30
N ASP A 49 -5.54 17.36 -2.28
CA ASP A 49 -5.45 18.82 -2.39
C ASP A 49 -4.05 19.26 -2.86
N HIS A 50 -2.99 18.60 -2.41
CA HIS A 50 -1.62 18.89 -2.84
C HIS A 50 -1.40 18.56 -4.32
N LEU A 51 -1.85 17.39 -4.77
CA LEU A 51 -1.72 16.95 -6.17
C LEU A 51 -2.52 17.87 -7.09
N ILE A 52 -3.78 18.11 -6.75
CA ILE A 52 -4.69 18.86 -7.62
C ILE A 52 -4.40 20.37 -7.55
N GLY A 53 -3.86 20.88 -6.45
CA GLY A 53 -3.40 22.27 -6.32
C GLY A 53 -2.30 22.68 -7.31
N GLN A 54 -1.55 21.73 -7.88
CA GLN A 54 -0.52 21.97 -8.89
C GLN A 54 -1.04 21.89 -10.33
N LEU A 55 -2.34 21.61 -10.51
CA LEU A 55 -2.93 21.40 -11.83
C LEU A 55 -2.92 22.70 -12.66
N PRO A 56 -2.42 22.69 -13.90
CA PRO A 56 -2.47 23.85 -14.79
C PRO A 56 -3.91 24.30 -15.08
N ALA A 57 -4.10 25.59 -15.29
CA ALA A 57 -5.40 26.12 -15.71
C ALA A 57 -5.76 25.69 -17.14
N GLY A 58 -7.06 25.50 -17.41
CA GLY A 58 -7.56 25.22 -18.76
C GLY A 58 -7.36 23.79 -19.26
N VAL A 59 -6.93 22.87 -18.39
CA VAL A 59 -6.84 21.45 -18.72
C VAL A 59 -8.21 20.79 -18.76
N ASP A 60 -8.35 19.79 -19.63
CA ASP A 60 -9.53 18.91 -19.62
C ASP A 60 -9.41 17.83 -18.53
N LEU A 61 -10.48 17.07 -18.31
CA LEU A 61 -10.52 16.01 -17.28
C LEU A 61 -9.51 14.88 -17.56
N LEU A 62 -9.25 14.54 -18.83
CA LEU A 62 -8.33 13.47 -19.19
C LEU A 62 -6.87 13.87 -18.92
N GLN A 63 -6.51 15.12 -19.24
CA GLN A 63 -5.24 15.74 -18.88
C GLN A 63 -5.10 15.85 -17.37
N GLY A 64 -6.17 16.26 -16.68
CA GLY A 64 -6.24 16.32 -15.23
C GLY A 64 -5.98 14.98 -14.55
N ARG A 65 -6.62 13.90 -15.01
CA ARG A 65 -6.38 12.54 -14.51
C ARG A 65 -4.94 12.08 -14.73
N ARG A 66 -4.39 12.33 -15.94
CA ARG A 66 -2.98 12.01 -16.24
C ARG A 66 -2.03 12.75 -15.31
N PHE A 67 -2.30 14.02 -15.03
CA PHE A 67 -1.53 14.82 -14.08
C PHE A 67 -1.62 14.24 -12.67
N ALA A 68 -2.81 13.92 -12.18
CA ALA A 68 -3.00 13.34 -10.85
C ALA A 68 -2.26 12.00 -10.68
N VAL A 69 -2.33 11.11 -11.68
CA VAL A 69 -1.60 9.83 -11.67
C VAL A 69 -0.08 10.06 -11.69
N ALA A 70 0.41 10.98 -12.53
CA ALA A 70 1.83 11.31 -12.58
C ALA A 70 2.31 11.88 -11.24
N GLY A 71 1.56 12.79 -10.63
CA GLY A 71 1.86 13.33 -9.31
C GLY A 71 1.86 12.25 -8.23
N LEU A 72 0.84 11.39 -8.19
CA LEU A 72 0.77 10.27 -7.23
C LEU A 72 1.98 9.34 -7.35
N SER A 73 2.42 9.05 -8.58
CA SER A 73 3.57 8.18 -8.85
C SER A 73 4.88 8.70 -8.23
N GLN A 74 5.02 10.02 -8.03
CA GLN A 74 6.20 10.60 -7.38
C GLN A 74 6.26 10.30 -5.87
N TYR A 75 5.13 10.02 -5.23
CA TYR A 75 5.06 9.65 -3.82
C TYR A 75 5.11 8.15 -3.58
N LEU A 76 4.98 7.34 -4.62
CA LEU A 76 5.05 5.88 -4.55
C LEU A 76 6.50 5.43 -4.73
N GLN A 77 7.15 5.10 -3.61
CA GLN A 77 8.43 4.39 -3.66
C GLN A 77 8.21 2.96 -4.15
N VAL A 78 8.53 2.71 -5.41
CA VAL A 78 8.49 1.36 -5.99
C VAL A 78 9.88 0.76 -5.91
N THR A 79 10.07 -0.18 -4.98
CA THR A 79 11.22 -1.05 -5.00
C THR A 79 11.08 -1.95 -6.22
N GLY A 80 11.95 -1.77 -7.22
CA GLY A 80 11.93 -2.60 -8.43
C GLY A 80 12.19 -4.09 -8.14
N ASP A 81 12.37 -4.87 -9.21
CA ASP A 81 12.64 -6.31 -9.09
C ASP A 81 14.09 -6.62 -8.61
N CYS A 82 14.84 -5.65 -8.05
CA CYS A 82 16.25 -5.84 -7.68
C CYS A 82 16.45 -7.01 -6.71
N TRP A 83 15.65 -7.11 -5.65
CA TRP A 83 15.68 -8.23 -4.71
C TRP A 83 15.15 -9.54 -5.28
N LEU A 84 14.54 -9.52 -6.47
CA LEU A 84 14.16 -10.71 -7.24
C LEU A 84 15.23 -11.16 -8.25
N ASN A 85 16.17 -10.29 -8.60
CA ASN A 85 17.22 -10.54 -9.58
C ASN A 85 18.57 -10.72 -8.90
N ASP A 86 18.89 -9.84 -7.96
CA ASP A 86 20.19 -9.71 -7.28
C ASP A 86 20.20 -10.45 -5.93
N GLY A 87 19.02 -10.84 -5.44
CA GLY A 87 18.84 -11.49 -4.15
C GLY A 87 18.92 -10.55 -2.95
N GLY A 88 18.95 -11.14 -1.77
CA GLY A 88 19.00 -10.39 -0.51
C GLY A 88 18.17 -11.01 0.60
N ARG A 89 17.91 -10.22 1.64
CA ARG A 89 17.11 -10.61 2.80
C ARG A 89 15.87 -9.73 2.88
N VAL A 90 14.70 -10.36 2.87
CA VAL A 90 13.41 -9.68 2.95
C VAL A 90 12.65 -10.16 4.17
N ALA A 91 12.15 -9.23 4.97
CA ALA A 91 11.32 -9.51 6.13
C ALA A 91 9.93 -8.91 5.91
N PHE A 92 8.89 -9.71 6.13
CA PHE A 92 7.49 -9.25 6.03
C PHE A 92 6.95 -8.93 7.42
N VAL A 93 6.80 -7.63 7.72
CA VAL A 93 6.37 -7.13 9.03
C VAL A 93 5.02 -6.43 8.89
N GLY A 94 4.12 -6.64 9.86
CA GLY A 94 2.79 -6.01 9.89
C GLY A 94 1.75 -6.82 10.65
N ALA A 95 0.54 -6.27 10.80
CA ALA A 95 -0.56 -6.91 11.53
C ALA A 95 -0.96 -8.29 10.94
N THR A 96 -1.59 -9.15 11.73
CA THR A 96 -2.08 -10.45 11.26
C THR A 96 -3.22 -10.27 10.26
N GLY A 97 -3.29 -11.13 9.23
CA GLY A 97 -4.38 -11.08 8.24
C GLY A 97 -4.15 -10.15 7.03
N VAL A 98 -3.14 -9.27 7.05
CA VAL A 98 -2.83 -8.36 5.93
C VAL A 98 -2.20 -9.04 4.70
N GLY A 99 -2.13 -10.38 4.68
CA GLY A 99 -1.64 -11.14 3.53
C GLY A 99 -0.12 -11.36 3.45
N LYS A 100 0.64 -11.08 4.52
CA LYS A 100 2.12 -11.25 4.54
C LYS A 100 2.59 -12.63 4.07
N THR A 101 2.01 -13.70 4.61
CA THR A 101 2.36 -15.08 4.25
C THR A 101 2.01 -15.39 2.79
N THR A 102 0.88 -14.86 2.31
CA THR A 102 0.46 -15.00 0.91
C THR A 102 1.43 -14.31 -0.05
N VAL A 103 1.88 -13.10 0.31
CA VAL A 103 2.87 -12.35 -0.46
C VAL A 103 4.21 -13.08 -0.45
N LEU A 104 4.70 -13.52 0.72
CA LEU A 104 5.90 -14.33 0.86
C LEU A 104 5.85 -15.58 -0.04
N ALA A 105 4.75 -16.33 -0.03
CA ALA A 105 4.60 -17.53 -0.85
C ALA A 105 4.69 -17.22 -2.35
N LYS A 106 3.99 -16.17 -2.82
CA LYS A 106 4.04 -15.74 -4.23
C LYS A 106 5.46 -15.38 -4.67
N LEU A 107 6.19 -14.67 -3.81
CA LEU A 107 7.54 -14.22 -4.11
C LEU A 107 8.55 -15.37 -4.04
N ALA A 108 8.41 -16.27 -3.07
CA ALA A 108 9.19 -17.50 -2.96
C ALA A 108 9.06 -18.37 -4.22
N VAL A 109 7.83 -18.53 -4.73
CA VAL A 109 7.57 -19.22 -6.01
C VAL A 109 8.27 -18.50 -7.16
N ARG A 110 8.11 -17.17 -7.28
CA ARG A 110 8.71 -16.39 -8.37
C ARG A 110 10.25 -16.45 -8.35
N TRP A 111 10.86 -16.46 -7.17
CA TRP A 111 12.29 -16.63 -6.99
C TRP A 111 12.74 -18.05 -7.35
N MET A 112 12.08 -19.08 -6.78
CA MET A 112 12.38 -20.49 -7.04
C MET A 112 12.30 -20.84 -8.53
N LEU A 113 11.30 -20.31 -9.25
CA LEU A 113 11.17 -20.51 -10.69
C LEU A 113 12.30 -19.87 -11.51
N ARG A 114 12.95 -18.82 -11.00
CA ARG A 114 14.03 -18.11 -11.70
C ARG A 114 15.42 -18.67 -11.38
N HIS A 115 15.68 -18.95 -10.12
CA HIS A 115 17.02 -19.26 -9.60
C HIS A 115 17.16 -20.68 -9.06
N GLY A 116 16.03 -21.38 -8.92
CA GLY A 116 15.98 -22.72 -8.34
C GLY A 116 15.85 -22.73 -6.81
N PRO A 117 15.52 -23.89 -6.22
CA PRO A 117 15.24 -24.01 -4.79
C PRO A 117 16.47 -23.89 -3.89
N LYS A 118 17.68 -24.11 -4.43
CA LYS A 118 18.92 -24.02 -3.64
C LYS A 118 19.30 -22.58 -3.26
N GLU A 119 18.82 -21.61 -4.02
CA GLU A 119 19.08 -20.18 -3.85
C GLU A 119 18.05 -19.50 -2.92
N LEU A 120 17.20 -20.27 -2.22
CA LEU A 120 16.13 -19.75 -1.37
C LEU A 120 16.08 -20.47 -0.03
N ALA A 121 15.99 -19.70 1.06
CA ALA A 121 15.68 -20.21 2.38
C ALA A 121 14.54 -19.40 3.00
N LEU A 122 13.59 -20.10 3.62
CA LEU A 122 12.49 -19.47 4.36
C LEU A 122 12.81 -19.47 5.85
N VAL A 123 12.44 -18.39 6.54
CA VAL A 123 12.66 -18.24 7.99
C VAL A 123 11.35 -17.86 8.67
N ALA A 124 10.86 -18.72 9.57
CA ALA A 124 9.63 -18.50 10.31
C ALA A 124 9.89 -17.78 11.62
N SER A 125 9.68 -16.47 11.66
CA SER A 125 9.89 -15.69 12.88
C SER A 125 8.79 -15.86 13.94
N ASP A 126 7.63 -16.44 13.60
CA ASP A 126 6.53 -16.65 14.56
C ASP A 126 6.76 -17.96 15.32
N THR A 127 7.30 -17.83 16.54
CA THR A 127 7.62 -18.96 17.44
C THR A 127 6.43 -19.38 18.31
N VAL A 128 5.34 -18.60 18.30
CA VAL A 128 4.24 -18.73 19.26
C VAL A 128 3.00 -19.36 18.60
N ARG A 129 2.84 -19.22 17.29
CA ARG A 129 1.71 -19.79 16.54
C ARG A 129 2.11 -21.04 15.77
N ILE A 130 1.83 -22.21 16.33
CA ILE A 130 2.09 -23.53 15.71
C ILE A 130 1.55 -23.59 14.27
N GLY A 131 0.30 -23.14 14.04
CA GLY A 131 -0.28 -23.16 12.69
C GLY A 131 0.43 -22.27 11.65
N ALA A 132 1.15 -21.23 12.08
CA ALA A 132 1.98 -20.43 11.17
C ALA A 132 3.28 -21.16 10.79
N GLN A 133 3.84 -21.94 11.71
CA GLN A 133 5.01 -22.78 11.44
C GLN A 133 4.65 -23.93 10.49
N ASP A 134 3.53 -24.60 10.72
CA ASP A 134 3.06 -25.69 9.85
C ASP A 134 2.83 -25.21 8.41
N GLN A 135 2.21 -24.04 8.24
CA GLN A 135 2.03 -23.44 6.91
C GLN A 135 3.37 -23.13 6.22
N MET A 136 4.35 -22.63 6.96
CA MET A 136 5.69 -22.36 6.42
C MET A 136 6.44 -23.64 6.06
N HIS A 137 6.35 -24.68 6.89
CA HIS A 137 6.93 -25.99 6.57
C HIS A 137 6.28 -26.64 5.35
N ALA A 138 4.95 -26.61 5.26
CA ALA A 138 4.23 -27.11 4.09
C ALA A 138 4.63 -26.37 2.81
N LEU A 139 4.76 -25.04 2.87
CA LEU A 139 5.25 -24.24 1.75
C LEU A 139 6.69 -24.63 1.38
N GLY A 140 7.57 -24.78 2.37
CA GLY A 140 8.95 -25.21 2.14
C GLY A 140 9.06 -26.56 1.44
N GLN A 141 8.29 -27.54 1.92
CA GLN A 141 8.21 -28.87 1.30
C GLN A 141 7.69 -28.80 -0.13
N LEU A 142 6.63 -28.01 -0.37
CA LEU A 142 6.05 -27.82 -1.70
C LEU A 142 7.07 -27.23 -2.69
N LEU A 143 7.89 -26.28 -2.24
CA LEU A 143 8.87 -25.60 -3.08
C LEU A 143 10.25 -26.28 -3.09
N GLY A 144 10.46 -27.31 -2.27
CA GLY A 144 11.75 -27.96 -2.08
C GLY A 144 12.82 -27.06 -1.45
N VAL A 145 12.41 -26.08 -0.63
CA VAL A 145 13.30 -25.08 -0.01
C VAL A 145 13.45 -25.29 1.50
N PRO A 146 14.64 -25.05 2.07
CA PRO A 146 14.84 -25.15 3.51
C PRO A 146 14.02 -24.11 4.30
N VAL A 147 13.42 -24.54 5.40
CA VAL A 147 12.66 -23.69 6.34
C VAL A 147 13.32 -23.73 7.71
N HIS A 148 13.62 -22.55 8.25
CA HIS A 148 14.24 -22.39 9.56
C HIS A 148 13.26 -21.77 10.54
N VAL A 149 13.08 -22.38 11.72
CA VAL A 149 12.27 -21.85 12.82
C VAL A 149 13.20 -21.50 13.98
N PRO A 150 13.26 -20.24 14.46
CA PRO A 150 14.08 -19.85 15.61
C PRO A 150 13.52 -20.47 16.91
N GLY A 151 13.96 -21.66 17.25
CA GLY A 151 13.61 -22.35 18.51
C GLY A 151 14.78 -23.11 19.14
N ALA A 152 15.87 -23.28 18.41
CA ALA A 152 17.15 -23.71 18.93
C ALA A 152 18.12 -22.51 18.83
N LEU A 153 18.53 -21.97 19.98
CA LEU A 153 19.61 -20.98 20.08
C LEU A 153 20.91 -21.57 19.49
N ARG A 154 21.11 -21.44 18.17
CA ARG A 154 22.41 -21.47 17.46
C ARG A 154 22.19 -21.32 15.95
N GLY A 155 22.70 -20.23 15.38
CA GLY A 155 23.23 -20.23 14.02
C GLY A 155 22.31 -19.79 12.88
N ILE A 156 21.81 -18.56 12.87
CA ILE A 156 21.33 -17.92 11.61
C ILE A 156 22.51 -17.27 10.85
N THR A 157 23.68 -17.12 11.48
CA THR A 157 24.87 -16.48 10.90
C THR A 157 25.70 -17.35 9.96
N GLY A 158 25.43 -18.65 9.85
CA GLY A 158 26.21 -19.58 9.00
C GLY A 158 25.79 -19.67 7.54
N ALA A 159 24.50 -19.49 7.24
CA ALA A 159 23.96 -19.74 5.89
C ALA A 159 24.19 -18.58 4.89
N ALA A 160 24.52 -17.38 5.37
CA ALA A 160 24.68 -16.19 4.52
C ALA A 160 26.15 -15.87 4.16
N ARG A 161 27.11 -16.76 4.47
CA ARG A 161 28.55 -16.53 4.25
C ARG A 161 29.25 -17.58 3.39
N ALA A 162 28.52 -18.51 2.77
CA ALA A 162 29.08 -19.50 1.87
C ALA A 162 28.60 -19.26 0.43
N SER A 163 29.12 -18.23 -0.22
CA SER A 163 29.24 -18.09 -1.68
C SER A 163 30.34 -17.07 -1.96
#